data_AF-A0A8C4PYP3-F1
#
_entry.id   AF-A0A8C4PYP3-F1
#
_cell.length_a   1.000
_cell.length_b   1.000
_cell.length_c   1.000
_cell.angle_alpha   90.00
_cell.angle_beta   90.00
_cell.angle_gamma   90.00
#
_symmetry.space_group_name_H-M   'P 1'
#
loop_
_entity.id
_entity.type
_entity.pdbx_description
1 polymer ?
#
loop_
_entity_poly.entity_id
_entity_poly.type
_entity_poly.pdbx_seq_one_letter_code
_entity_poly.pdbx_strand_id
1 'polypeptide(L)'
;MEEGSASKYGPPCKFDSSFRGPVKKRGCTDIICCIFFLLFIVVYLFVGIVAWTHGDPRQVLHPIDSYGKYCGQDKNAEKPFLLYFNILKCVNPAVLLNLQCPTHQICVKECPKKSLTLIGAQKNNFKDYQKYCTPEFKPEQERNTLKIISKDLCPSAVISSKPFMNRCFPNLITDNGKVSISGNETVMYGDERVNATEIQNAAKGVTQFIDARRVGMKIFEDFSKSWYWVILGLVIALILSLFFLILLRFLAGVLVWVVIIGVIGVIGYGIFHCFWEYQVNLKGRPGADNKITDIGFQTDFRVYLQLRDTWLALMIILCILEIIIILMLIFLRKRILIAIGIIRESSRAVAKVMSSLLYPLVTFVLLSVCVFYWAITSLYLATSGVPVYKVFVPPEPASENCKQYNGTVCDLKDFKGSEAMKNCNNARCLFVSFGGEGLYHQSIFWLQIYNIFAFLWIMNFIIALGHCTLAGAFASYYWAFNKPKDIPPMPIFTAFSRALRYHVGSLAFGSFILAIVQLIRILLEYIDHKLRASENKVARFVMCCLKCCFWCMEKFVKFLNRNAYIMVRDVYIMVDIKKNSLMSIAFCNSRTCRD
;
A
#
# COMPACT_ATOMS: atom_id res chain seq x y z
N MET A 1 -8.61 62.12 53.29
CA MET A 1 -8.76 61.90 51.83
C MET A 1 -7.40 61.48 51.32
N GLU A 2 -7.13 60.17 51.28
CA GLU A 2 -5.96 59.64 50.59
C GLU A 2 -6.44 59.08 49.26
N GLU A 3 -6.09 59.79 48.18
CA GLU A 3 -6.32 59.37 46.81
C GLU A 3 -5.47 58.15 46.50
N GLY A 4 -6.13 57.01 46.30
CA GLY A 4 -5.51 55.76 45.93
C GLY A 4 -4.86 55.86 44.55
N SER A 5 -3.59 55.50 44.47
CA SER A 5 -2.86 55.40 43.20
C SER A 5 -3.53 54.36 42.29
N ALA A 6 -4.01 54.82 41.14
CA ALA A 6 -4.57 53.95 40.12
C ALA A 6 -3.45 53.09 39.51
N SER A 7 -3.49 51.79 39.79
CA SER A 7 -2.66 50.78 39.12
C SER A 7 -2.80 50.91 37.60
N LYS A 8 -1.66 50.93 36.89
CA LYS A 8 -1.54 50.96 35.42
C LYS A 8 -2.28 49.82 34.71
N TYR A 9 -2.74 48.80 35.44
CA TYR A 9 -3.39 47.59 34.93
C TYR A 9 -4.89 47.49 35.25
N GLY A 10 -5.54 48.58 35.70
CA GLY A 10 -6.96 48.58 36.04
C GLY A 10 -7.28 47.84 37.35
N PRO A 11 -8.55 47.82 37.78
CA PRO A 11 -8.95 47.16 39.02
C PRO A 11 -8.79 45.63 38.91
N PRO A 12 -8.33 44.94 39.97
CA PRO A 12 -8.23 43.48 39.98
C PRO A 12 -9.60 42.84 39.74
N CYS A 13 -9.63 41.82 38.89
CA CYS A 13 -10.86 41.10 38.55
C CYS A 13 -11.46 40.47 39.82
N LYS A 14 -12.70 40.84 40.18
CA LYS A 14 -13.36 40.33 41.39
C LYS A 14 -13.81 38.88 41.20
N PHE A 15 -13.71 38.08 42.28
CA PHE A 15 -14.15 36.69 42.35
C PHE A 15 -15.67 36.60 42.11
N ASP A 16 -16.12 36.08 40.97
CA ASP A 16 -17.52 35.70 40.74
C ASP A 16 -17.74 34.21 41.08
N SER A 17 -18.37 33.94 42.23
CA SER A 17 -18.71 32.59 42.70
C SER A 17 -19.70 31.85 41.79
N SER A 18 -20.36 32.55 40.86
CA SER A 18 -21.31 31.98 39.91
C SER A 18 -20.69 31.70 38.53
N PHE A 19 -19.42 32.05 38.32
CA PHE A 19 -18.70 31.90 37.04
C PHE A 19 -18.41 30.42 36.73
N ARG A 20 -19.30 29.79 35.94
CA ARG A 20 -19.15 28.40 35.49
C ARG A 20 -18.33 28.26 34.19
N GLY A 21 -17.21 28.97 34.09
CA GLY A 21 -16.30 28.96 32.93
C GLY A 21 -16.95 29.38 31.58
N PRO A 22 -16.21 29.44 30.47
CA PRO A 22 -16.75 29.54 29.11
C PRO A 22 -17.27 28.17 28.64
N VAL A 23 -17.93 27.42 29.52
CA VAL A 23 -18.60 26.15 29.18
C VAL A 23 -19.99 26.42 28.61
N LYS A 24 -20.64 27.54 29.02
CA LYS A 24 -22.02 27.87 28.66
C LYS A 24 -22.22 28.51 27.28
N LYS A 25 -21.23 29.20 26.70
CA LYS A 25 -21.31 29.84 25.37
C LYS A 25 -20.20 29.34 24.44
N ARG A 26 -20.34 28.13 23.91
CA ARG A 26 -19.41 27.59 22.89
C ARG A 26 -20.05 27.64 21.51
N GLY A 27 -19.36 28.27 20.57
CA GLY A 27 -19.68 28.22 19.14
C GLY A 27 -18.84 27.15 18.44
N CYS A 28 -19.33 26.65 17.30
CA CYS A 28 -18.55 25.80 16.42
C CYS A 28 -17.45 26.64 15.74
N THR A 29 -16.24 26.09 15.65
CA THR A 29 -15.13 26.70 14.90
C THR A 29 -15.20 26.28 13.43
N ASP A 30 -14.91 27.22 12.53
CA ASP A 30 -14.78 27.00 11.08
C ASP A 30 -15.97 26.25 10.44
N ILE A 31 -17.19 26.77 10.62
CA ILE A 31 -18.45 26.15 10.17
C ILE A 31 -18.44 25.84 8.66
N ILE A 32 -17.89 26.73 7.84
CA ILE A 32 -17.81 26.54 6.38
C ILE A 32 -16.97 25.30 6.05
N CYS A 33 -15.80 25.14 6.70
CA CYS A 33 -14.95 23.97 6.53
C CYS A 33 -15.63 22.69 7.02
N CYS A 34 -16.44 22.77 8.09
CA CYS A 34 -17.24 21.64 8.56
C CYS A 34 -18.28 21.20 7.52
N ILE A 35 -19.05 22.13 6.95
CA ILE A 35 -20.05 21.83 5.92
C ILE A 35 -19.38 21.22 4.68
N PHE A 36 -18.27 21.82 4.23
CA PHE A 36 -17.51 21.31 3.09
C PHE A 36 -17.01 19.87 3.32
N PHE A 37 -16.50 19.58 4.51
CA PHE A 37 -16.02 18.25 4.87
C PHE A 37 -17.15 17.21 4.92
N LEU A 38 -18.32 17.57 5.49
CA LEU A 38 -19.48 16.68 5.53
C LEU A 38 -20.00 16.39 4.12
N LEU A 39 -20.11 17.41 3.27
CA LEU A 39 -20.48 17.23 1.86
C LEU A 39 -19.48 16.34 1.13
N PHE A 40 -18.19 16.53 1.37
CA PHE A 40 -17.14 15.69 0.81
C PHE A 40 -17.29 14.22 1.20
N ILE A 41 -17.60 13.92 2.48
CA ILE A 41 -17.86 12.55 2.93
C ILE A 41 -19.07 11.96 2.21
N VAL A 42 -20.16 12.71 2.06
CA VAL A 42 -21.36 12.22 1.35
C VAL A 42 -21.05 11.89 -0.11
N VAL A 43 -20.30 12.76 -0.80
CA VAL A 43 -19.85 12.49 -2.18
C VAL A 43 -18.95 11.25 -2.22
N TYR A 44 -18.06 11.07 -1.26
CA TYR A 44 -17.18 9.90 -1.20
C TYR A 44 -17.93 8.59 -0.97
N LEU A 45 -18.98 8.62 -0.14
CA LEU A 45 -19.92 7.50 0.04
C LEU A 45 -20.65 7.17 -1.26
N PHE A 46 -21.14 8.19 -1.97
CA PHE A 46 -21.79 8.01 -3.27
C PHE A 46 -20.85 7.40 -4.32
N VAL A 47 -19.60 7.87 -4.41
CA VAL A 47 -18.58 7.31 -5.32
C VAL A 47 -18.32 5.82 -5.00
N GLY A 48 -18.29 5.45 -3.72
CA GLY A 48 -18.16 4.06 -3.31
C GLY A 48 -19.33 3.20 -3.79
N ILE A 49 -20.56 3.65 -3.58
CA ILE A 49 -21.77 2.94 -4.04
C ILE A 49 -21.73 2.73 -5.56
N VAL A 50 -21.44 3.77 -6.34
CA VAL A 50 -21.35 3.68 -7.81
C VAL A 50 -20.21 2.74 -8.23
N ALA A 51 -19.06 2.78 -7.56
CA ALA A 51 -17.98 1.84 -7.82
C ALA A 51 -18.40 0.40 -7.56
N TRP A 52 -19.12 0.14 -6.46
CA TRP A 52 -19.54 -1.21 -6.08
C TRP A 52 -20.63 -1.79 -6.98
N THR A 53 -21.49 -0.93 -7.57
CA THR A 53 -22.51 -1.39 -8.52
C THR A 53 -21.95 -1.71 -9.90
N HIS A 54 -20.85 -1.05 -10.31
CA HIS A 54 -20.27 -1.22 -11.64
C HIS A 54 -18.99 -2.08 -11.68
N GLY A 55 -18.30 -2.24 -10.56
CA GLY A 55 -17.08 -3.04 -10.48
C GLY A 55 -17.37 -4.52 -10.21
N ASP A 56 -16.58 -5.40 -10.84
CA ASP A 56 -16.60 -6.84 -10.54
C ASP A 56 -15.24 -7.28 -9.99
N PRO A 57 -15.12 -7.56 -8.68
CA PRO A 57 -13.84 -7.93 -8.06
C PRO A 57 -13.30 -9.26 -8.59
N ARG A 58 -14.13 -10.09 -9.24
CA ARG A 58 -13.69 -11.36 -9.84
C ARG A 58 -12.65 -11.15 -10.94
N GLN A 59 -12.63 -9.99 -11.59
CA GLN A 59 -11.66 -9.64 -12.63
C GLN A 59 -10.20 -9.68 -12.14
N VAL A 60 -9.96 -9.49 -10.84
CA VAL A 60 -8.62 -9.54 -10.25
C VAL A 60 -8.21 -10.97 -9.88
N LEU A 61 -9.18 -11.78 -9.45
CA LEU A 61 -8.96 -13.16 -8.98
C LEU A 61 -8.90 -14.18 -10.13
N HIS A 62 -9.74 -14.00 -11.15
CA HIS A 62 -9.92 -14.95 -12.23
C HIS A 62 -9.45 -14.36 -13.57
N PRO A 63 -8.61 -15.09 -14.33
CA PRO A 63 -8.30 -14.73 -15.70
C PRO A 63 -9.49 -14.98 -16.62
N ILE A 64 -9.46 -14.32 -17.77
CA ILE A 64 -10.54 -14.33 -18.75
C ILE A 64 -10.01 -14.84 -20.08
N ASP A 65 -10.78 -15.71 -20.73
CA ASP A 65 -10.48 -16.22 -22.08
C ASP A 65 -10.76 -15.17 -23.18
N SER A 66 -10.36 -15.48 -24.41
CA SER A 66 -10.61 -14.59 -25.57
C SER A 66 -12.10 -14.39 -25.89
N TYR A 67 -13.01 -15.14 -25.26
CA TYR A 67 -14.46 -15.00 -25.41
C TYR A 67 -15.09 -14.21 -24.25
N GLY A 68 -14.30 -13.67 -23.33
CA GLY A 68 -14.79 -12.89 -22.20
C GLY A 68 -15.35 -13.74 -21.05
N LYS A 69 -15.03 -15.03 -20.96
CA LYS A 69 -15.46 -15.92 -19.87
C LYS A 69 -14.37 -16.10 -18.82
N TYR A 70 -14.76 -16.06 -17.55
CA TYR A 70 -13.85 -16.33 -16.43
C TYR A 70 -13.39 -17.80 -16.41
N CYS A 71 -12.10 -18.04 -16.17
CA CYS A 71 -11.57 -19.38 -15.91
C CYS A 71 -11.83 -19.81 -14.45
N GLY A 72 -12.30 -21.04 -14.25
CA GLY A 72 -12.63 -21.58 -12.93
C GLY A 72 -13.99 -21.14 -12.38
N GLN A 73 -14.85 -20.53 -13.21
CA GLN A 73 -16.20 -20.08 -12.88
C GLN A 73 -17.19 -20.49 -13.99
N ASP A 74 -18.47 -20.58 -13.66
CA ASP A 74 -19.58 -20.89 -14.57
C ASP A 74 -19.30 -22.11 -15.48
N LYS A 75 -19.37 -21.92 -16.81
CA LYS A 75 -19.13 -22.96 -17.83
C LYS A 75 -17.68 -23.47 -17.85
N ASN A 76 -16.75 -22.73 -17.24
CA ASN A 76 -15.33 -23.08 -17.14
C ASN A 76 -14.95 -23.47 -15.69
N ALA A 77 -15.90 -23.90 -14.85
CA ALA A 77 -15.64 -24.29 -13.45
C ALA A 77 -14.49 -25.32 -13.31
N GLU A 78 -14.43 -26.32 -14.19
CA GLU A 78 -13.36 -27.34 -14.16
C GLU A 78 -12.04 -26.90 -14.82
N LYS A 79 -11.99 -25.69 -15.36
CA LYS A 79 -10.85 -25.16 -16.14
C LYS A 79 -10.34 -23.86 -15.52
N PRO A 80 -9.60 -23.93 -14.40
CA PRO A 80 -9.17 -22.73 -13.68
C PRO A 80 -8.01 -22.00 -14.34
N PHE A 81 -7.20 -22.64 -15.20
CA PHE A 81 -5.97 -22.03 -15.73
C PHE A 81 -6.16 -21.41 -17.12
N LEU A 82 -5.57 -20.25 -17.39
CA LEU A 82 -5.55 -19.60 -18.70
C LEU A 82 -4.26 -19.93 -19.47
N LEU A 83 -4.41 -20.45 -20.69
CA LEU A 83 -3.33 -20.77 -21.60
C LEU A 83 -3.28 -19.75 -22.75
N TYR A 84 -2.08 -19.25 -23.06
CA TYR A 84 -1.82 -18.41 -24.23
C TYR A 84 -1.40 -19.28 -25.42
N PHE A 85 -2.02 -19.08 -26.59
CA PHE A 85 -1.66 -19.84 -27.79
C PHE A 85 -0.23 -19.54 -28.26
N ASN A 86 0.16 -18.27 -28.13
CA ASN A 86 1.54 -17.88 -28.27
C ASN A 86 1.88 -16.76 -27.28
N ILE A 87 2.70 -17.09 -26.30
CA ILE A 87 3.14 -16.11 -25.29
C ILE A 87 4.28 -15.21 -25.82
N LEU A 88 4.99 -15.63 -26.88
CA LEU A 88 6.13 -14.89 -27.44
C LEU A 88 5.70 -13.65 -28.24
N LYS A 89 4.50 -13.65 -28.85
CA LYS A 89 3.93 -12.47 -29.51
C LYS A 89 3.51 -11.38 -28.51
N CYS A 90 3.44 -11.71 -27.22
CA CYS A 90 3.21 -10.74 -26.15
C CYS A 90 4.47 -9.94 -25.75
N VAL A 91 5.62 -10.25 -26.35
CA VAL A 91 6.95 -9.79 -25.89
C VAL A 91 7.33 -8.42 -26.45
N ASN A 92 6.55 -7.87 -27.39
CA ASN A 92 6.83 -6.55 -27.96
C ASN A 92 6.58 -5.42 -26.92
N PRO A 93 7.55 -4.53 -26.64
CA PRO A 93 7.38 -3.42 -25.69
C PRO A 93 6.21 -2.48 -26.01
N ALA A 94 5.81 -2.34 -27.29
CA ALA A 94 4.61 -1.58 -27.67
C ALA A 94 3.29 -2.25 -27.24
N VAL A 95 3.27 -3.59 -27.20
CA VAL A 95 2.15 -4.42 -26.71
C VAL A 95 2.03 -4.35 -25.18
N LEU A 96 3.15 -4.16 -24.48
CA LEU A 96 3.24 -4.00 -23.03
C LEU A 96 2.67 -2.67 -22.51
N LEU A 97 2.74 -1.59 -23.29
CA LEU A 97 2.12 -0.31 -22.94
C LEU A 97 0.58 -0.34 -23.05
N ASN A 98 0.03 -1.15 -23.95
CA ASN A 98 -1.42 -1.23 -24.23
C ASN A 98 -2.11 -2.46 -23.59
N LEU A 99 -1.40 -3.26 -22.79
CA LEU A 99 -1.88 -4.51 -22.18
C LEU A 99 -2.42 -5.59 -23.15
N GLN A 100 -2.19 -5.49 -24.46
CA GLN A 100 -2.81 -6.36 -25.47
C GLN A 100 -1.85 -7.39 -26.06
N CYS A 101 -1.86 -8.62 -25.55
CA CYS A 101 -1.33 -9.76 -26.30
C CYS A 101 -2.23 -10.05 -27.52
N PRO A 102 -1.72 -10.00 -28.76
CA PRO A 102 -2.50 -10.30 -29.96
C PRO A 102 -2.63 -11.81 -30.19
N THR A 103 -2.94 -12.57 -29.14
CA THR A 103 -2.98 -14.04 -29.18
C THR A 103 -4.21 -14.61 -28.50
N HIS A 104 -4.74 -15.69 -29.07
CA HIS A 104 -5.90 -16.41 -28.55
C HIS A 104 -5.55 -17.00 -27.18
N GLN A 105 -6.48 -16.86 -26.23
CA GLN A 105 -6.36 -17.31 -24.85
C GLN A 105 -7.55 -18.21 -24.50
N ILE A 106 -7.30 -19.34 -23.86
CA ILE A 106 -8.35 -20.30 -23.48
C ILE A 106 -8.18 -20.77 -22.04
N CYS A 107 -9.28 -21.19 -21.41
CA CYS A 107 -9.23 -21.86 -20.11
C CYS A 107 -8.93 -23.37 -20.27
N VAL A 108 -8.06 -23.90 -19.42
CA VAL A 108 -7.61 -25.30 -19.39
C VAL A 108 -7.64 -25.85 -17.95
N LYS A 109 -7.79 -27.17 -17.82
CA LYS A 109 -7.85 -27.86 -16.52
C LYS A 109 -6.48 -27.97 -15.85
N GLU A 110 -5.43 -28.21 -16.63
CA GLU A 110 -4.06 -28.30 -16.15
C GLU A 110 -3.11 -27.63 -17.15
N CYS A 111 -2.07 -26.98 -16.63
CA CYS A 111 -1.00 -26.45 -17.47
C CYS A 111 -0.17 -27.59 -18.09
N PRO A 112 0.31 -27.41 -19.32
CA PRO A 112 1.10 -28.41 -20.03
C PRO A 112 2.42 -28.71 -19.33
N LYS A 113 2.67 -29.99 -19.00
CA LYS A 113 3.92 -30.42 -18.35
C LYS A 113 5.07 -30.66 -19.35
N LYS A 114 4.73 -30.99 -20.59
CA LYS A 114 5.67 -31.27 -21.69
C LYS A 114 5.43 -30.29 -22.84
N SER A 115 6.48 -29.99 -23.59
CA SER A 115 6.37 -29.22 -24.82
C SER A 115 5.92 -30.13 -25.97
N LEU A 116 4.88 -29.75 -26.71
CA LEU A 116 4.36 -30.50 -27.87
C LEU A 116 4.05 -29.55 -29.02
N THR A 117 4.39 -29.94 -30.25
CA THR A 117 3.98 -29.24 -31.48
C THR A 117 2.69 -29.86 -32.05
N LEU A 118 1.88 -29.05 -32.73
CA LEU A 118 0.67 -29.51 -33.40
C LEU A 118 0.95 -30.63 -34.41
N ILE A 119 2.05 -30.49 -35.18
CA ILE A 119 2.50 -31.47 -36.17
C ILE A 119 2.91 -32.79 -35.49
N GLY A 120 3.61 -32.72 -34.35
CA GLY A 120 3.99 -33.89 -33.58
C GLY A 120 2.78 -34.60 -32.94
N ALA A 121 1.81 -33.84 -32.45
CA ALA A 121 0.59 -34.39 -31.86
C ALA A 121 -0.30 -35.10 -32.89
N GLN A 122 -0.34 -34.61 -34.13
CA GLN A 122 -1.12 -35.20 -35.22
C GLN A 122 -0.55 -36.57 -35.66
N LYS A 123 0.77 -36.79 -35.49
CA LYS A 123 1.43 -38.07 -35.82
C LYS A 123 1.30 -39.14 -34.73
N ASN A 124 1.27 -38.75 -33.46
CA ASN A 124 1.32 -39.68 -32.34
C ASN A 124 -0.06 -39.91 -31.69
N ASN A 125 -0.56 -38.91 -30.95
CA ASN A 125 -1.83 -38.99 -30.23
C ASN A 125 -2.45 -37.60 -30.04
N PHE A 126 -3.44 -37.29 -30.86
CA PHE A 126 -4.04 -35.96 -30.91
C PHE A 126 -5.00 -35.68 -29.73
N LYS A 127 -5.49 -36.73 -29.03
CA LYS A 127 -6.39 -36.57 -27.86
C LYS A 127 -5.77 -35.75 -26.74
N ASP A 128 -4.48 -35.92 -26.49
CA ASP A 128 -3.74 -35.16 -25.47
C ASP A 128 -3.49 -33.70 -25.88
N TYR A 129 -3.58 -33.38 -27.16
CA TYR A 129 -3.43 -32.01 -27.67
C TYR A 129 -4.77 -31.29 -27.74
N GLN A 130 -5.85 -32.03 -27.99
CA GLN A 130 -7.21 -31.51 -28.14
C GLN A 130 -7.69 -30.72 -26.92
N LYS A 131 -7.21 -31.06 -25.71
CA LYS A 131 -7.53 -30.31 -24.47
C LYS A 131 -7.04 -28.86 -24.46
N TYR A 132 -6.12 -28.50 -25.35
CA TYR A 132 -5.59 -27.14 -25.51
C TYR A 132 -6.18 -26.42 -26.73
N CYS A 133 -7.18 -27.00 -27.40
CA CYS A 133 -7.89 -26.38 -28.51
C CYS A 133 -9.12 -25.61 -28.05
N THR A 134 -9.61 -24.73 -28.92
CA THR A 134 -10.86 -23.98 -28.72
C THR A 134 -12.08 -24.91 -28.69
N PRO A 135 -13.19 -24.50 -28.05
CA PRO A 135 -14.42 -25.29 -28.01
C PRO A 135 -15.08 -25.51 -29.38
N GLU A 136 -14.78 -24.66 -30.36
CA GLU A 136 -15.34 -24.73 -31.72
C GLU A 136 -14.70 -25.83 -32.57
N PHE A 137 -13.52 -26.29 -32.16
CA PHE A 137 -12.76 -27.29 -32.90
C PHE A 137 -13.37 -28.69 -32.77
N LYS A 138 -13.83 -29.22 -33.92
CA LYS A 138 -14.30 -30.61 -34.05
C LYS A 138 -13.29 -31.43 -34.85
N PRO A 139 -12.65 -32.46 -34.26
CA PRO A 139 -11.59 -33.23 -34.93
C PRO A 139 -12.09 -34.02 -36.15
N GLU A 140 -13.39 -34.30 -36.23
CA GLU A 140 -14.02 -35.02 -37.34
C GLU A 140 -14.22 -34.15 -38.60
N GLN A 141 -14.31 -32.83 -38.44
CA GLN A 141 -14.63 -31.91 -39.54
C GLN A 141 -13.39 -31.24 -40.15
N GLU A 142 -12.29 -31.14 -39.41
CA GLU A 142 -11.12 -30.35 -39.86
C GLU A 142 -9.79 -31.03 -39.48
N ARG A 143 -9.22 -31.79 -40.44
CA ARG A 143 -7.90 -32.49 -40.29
C ARG A 143 -6.71 -31.74 -40.91
N ASN A 144 -6.95 -30.69 -41.68
CA ASN A 144 -5.86 -29.98 -42.38
C ASN A 144 -5.15 -29.01 -41.41
N THR A 145 -3.87 -29.26 -41.16
CA THR A 145 -3.02 -28.50 -40.21
C THR A 145 -2.94 -27.01 -40.56
N LEU A 146 -2.89 -26.66 -41.85
CA LEU A 146 -2.85 -25.27 -42.31
C LEU A 146 -4.17 -24.54 -41.98
N LYS A 147 -5.32 -25.22 -42.08
CA LYS A 147 -6.62 -24.64 -41.70
C LYS A 147 -6.77 -24.50 -40.18
N ILE A 148 -6.22 -25.43 -39.40
CA ILE A 148 -6.23 -25.37 -37.93
C ILE A 148 -5.42 -24.17 -37.42
N ILE A 149 -4.24 -23.96 -38.02
CA ILE A 149 -3.35 -22.85 -37.66
C ILE A 149 -3.93 -21.52 -38.17
N SER A 150 -4.41 -21.44 -39.41
CA SER A 150 -4.96 -20.18 -39.96
C SER A 150 -6.23 -19.73 -39.24
N LYS A 151 -7.01 -20.69 -38.71
CA LYS A 151 -8.18 -20.41 -37.85
C LYS A 151 -7.84 -20.29 -36.36
N ASP A 152 -6.57 -20.40 -35.95
CA ASP A 152 -6.09 -20.60 -34.56
C ASP A 152 -7.10 -21.40 -33.72
N LEU A 153 -7.51 -22.55 -34.23
CA LEU A 153 -8.41 -23.45 -33.49
C LEU A 153 -7.66 -24.17 -32.38
N CYS A 154 -6.35 -24.37 -32.57
CA CYS A 154 -5.42 -24.93 -31.62
C CYS A 154 -4.11 -24.12 -31.66
N PRO A 155 -3.34 -24.07 -30.56
CA PRO A 155 -1.98 -23.53 -30.58
C PRO A 155 -1.11 -24.27 -31.59
N SER A 156 -0.09 -23.61 -32.14
CA SER A 156 0.89 -24.25 -33.04
C SER A 156 1.90 -25.09 -32.27
N ALA A 157 2.29 -24.61 -31.08
CA ALA A 157 3.12 -25.30 -30.12
C ALA A 157 2.66 -24.96 -28.71
N VAL A 158 2.63 -25.98 -27.85
CA VAL A 158 2.36 -25.85 -26.42
C VAL A 158 3.68 -26.04 -25.70
N ILE A 159 4.06 -25.11 -24.83
CA ILE A 159 5.35 -25.12 -24.13
C ILE A 159 5.13 -25.60 -22.69
N SER A 160 6.06 -26.40 -22.15
CA SER A 160 6.04 -26.78 -20.73
C SER A 160 5.91 -25.55 -19.82
N SER A 161 4.87 -25.54 -18.99
CA SER A 161 4.43 -24.39 -18.22
C SER A 161 4.03 -24.76 -16.80
N LYS A 162 4.23 -23.85 -15.86
CA LYS A 162 3.75 -23.97 -14.47
C LYS A 162 2.55 -23.07 -14.24
N PRO A 163 1.54 -23.55 -13.48
CA PRO A 163 0.39 -22.71 -13.10
C PRO A 163 0.84 -21.60 -12.15
N PHE A 164 0.34 -20.39 -12.38
CA PHE A 164 0.60 -19.22 -11.55
C PHE A 164 -0.54 -18.19 -11.70
N MET A 165 -1.19 -17.79 -10.59
CA MET A 165 -2.39 -16.92 -10.58
C MET A 165 -3.45 -17.36 -11.62
N ASN A 166 -3.75 -18.66 -11.67
CA ASN A 166 -4.68 -19.23 -12.64
C ASN A 166 -4.26 -18.99 -14.11
N ARG A 167 -2.97 -18.77 -14.41
CA ARG A 167 -2.42 -18.65 -15.77
C ARG A 167 -1.26 -19.63 -15.97
N CYS A 168 -1.02 -20.08 -17.19
CA CYS A 168 0.12 -20.95 -17.52
C CYS A 168 1.30 -20.12 -18.03
N PHE A 169 2.40 -20.11 -17.27
CA PHE A 169 3.65 -19.45 -17.68
C PHE A 169 4.74 -20.48 -18.02
N PRO A 170 5.54 -20.23 -19.08
CA PRO A 170 6.62 -21.12 -19.48
C PRO A 170 7.60 -21.39 -18.34
N ASN A 171 7.99 -22.66 -18.20
CA ASN A 171 9.04 -23.06 -17.26
C ASN A 171 10.40 -22.71 -17.88
N LEU A 172 10.90 -21.51 -17.56
CA LEU A 172 12.22 -21.03 -17.99
C LEU A 172 13.28 -21.57 -17.03
N ILE A 173 14.21 -22.38 -17.54
CA ILE A 173 15.34 -22.89 -16.77
C ILE A 173 16.54 -22.00 -17.15
N THR A 174 17.09 -21.29 -16.18
CA THR A 174 18.39 -20.62 -16.32
C THR A 174 19.47 -21.61 -15.93
N ASP A 175 20.20 -22.10 -16.93
CA ASP A 175 21.39 -22.92 -16.72
C ASP A 175 22.59 -22.13 -17.26
N ASN A 176 23.54 -21.78 -16.40
CA ASN A 176 24.75 -21.02 -16.74
C ASN A 176 24.52 -19.73 -17.56
N GLY A 177 23.51 -18.94 -17.21
CA GLY A 177 23.22 -17.66 -17.90
C GLY A 177 22.58 -17.79 -19.28
N LYS A 178 22.29 -19.02 -19.75
CA LYS A 178 21.41 -19.28 -20.90
C LYS A 178 20.01 -19.59 -20.38
N VAL A 179 19.03 -18.83 -20.86
CA VAL A 179 17.61 -19.11 -20.63
C VAL A 179 17.22 -20.19 -21.62
N SER A 180 17.10 -21.43 -21.17
CA SER A 180 16.58 -22.53 -21.98
C SER A 180 15.12 -22.78 -21.60
N ILE A 181 14.29 -22.94 -22.63
CA ILE A 181 12.96 -23.55 -22.46
C ILE A 181 13.23 -25.03 -22.20
N SER A 182 12.54 -25.63 -21.23
CA SER A 182 12.71 -27.06 -20.94
C SER A 182 12.44 -27.91 -22.19
N GLY A 183 13.52 -28.52 -22.71
CA GLY A 183 13.58 -29.26 -23.97
C GLY A 183 14.61 -28.65 -24.93
N ASN A 184 15.67 -29.39 -25.29
CA ASN A 184 16.70 -29.02 -26.27
C ASN A 184 16.16 -28.95 -27.71
N GLU A 185 15.02 -28.29 -27.94
CA GLU A 185 14.39 -28.22 -29.24
C GLU A 185 14.23 -26.77 -29.65
N THR A 186 14.82 -26.43 -30.79
CA THR A 186 14.55 -25.21 -31.53
C THR A 186 13.04 -25.17 -31.84
N VAL A 187 12.35 -24.17 -31.29
CA VAL A 187 10.92 -24.00 -31.54
C VAL A 187 10.76 -23.42 -32.95
N MET A 188 10.35 -24.25 -33.90
CA MET A 188 9.98 -23.82 -35.25
C MET A 188 8.70 -22.98 -35.17
N TYR A 189 8.75 -21.73 -35.65
CA TYR A 189 7.59 -20.83 -35.69
C TYR A 189 7.23 -20.54 -37.14
N GLY A 190 6.36 -21.36 -37.73
CA GLY A 190 6.13 -21.32 -39.17
C GLY A 190 7.38 -21.82 -39.94
N ASP A 191 7.78 -21.10 -40.99
CA ASP A 191 8.91 -21.43 -41.86
C ASP A 191 10.26 -20.82 -41.41
N GLU A 192 10.26 -20.03 -40.33
CA GLU A 192 11.45 -19.34 -39.83
C GLU A 192 12.12 -20.05 -38.65
N ARG A 193 13.43 -20.30 -38.79
CA ARG A 193 14.32 -20.81 -37.74
C ARG A 193 14.77 -19.65 -36.85
N VAL A 194 14.11 -19.44 -35.72
CA VAL A 194 14.52 -18.41 -34.76
C VAL A 194 15.74 -18.90 -33.95
N ASN A 195 16.86 -18.17 -34.05
CA ASN A 195 18.12 -18.54 -33.43
C ASN A 195 18.13 -18.21 -31.92
N ALA A 196 18.79 -19.04 -31.10
CA ALA A 196 18.75 -18.93 -29.63
C ALA A 196 19.32 -17.60 -29.09
N THR A 197 20.21 -16.95 -29.85
CA THR A 197 20.88 -15.69 -29.48
C THR A 197 19.97 -14.46 -29.64
N GLU A 198 19.10 -14.43 -30.64
CA GLU A 198 18.09 -13.36 -30.79
C GLU A 198 17.00 -13.46 -29.73
N ILE A 199 16.59 -14.69 -29.40
CA ILE A 199 15.71 -14.96 -28.26
C ILE A 199 16.37 -14.50 -26.96
N GLN A 200 17.68 -14.68 -26.79
CA GLN A 200 18.39 -14.30 -25.56
C GLN A 200 18.50 -12.79 -25.36
N ASN A 201 18.71 -12.01 -26.42
CA ASN A 201 18.78 -10.55 -26.34
C ASN A 201 17.40 -9.91 -26.15
N ALA A 202 16.37 -10.41 -26.86
CA ALA A 202 14.99 -10.03 -26.62
C ALA A 202 14.50 -10.47 -25.24
N ALA A 203 14.93 -11.66 -24.77
CA ALA A 203 14.60 -12.17 -23.46
C ALA A 203 15.28 -11.39 -22.34
N LYS A 204 16.44 -10.74 -22.49
CA LYS A 204 17.08 -10.03 -21.35
C LYS A 204 16.26 -8.85 -20.84
N GLY A 205 15.76 -7.97 -21.71
CA GLY A 205 14.89 -6.86 -21.32
C GLY A 205 13.50 -7.32 -20.83
N VAL A 206 13.03 -8.44 -21.39
CA VAL A 206 11.71 -9.01 -21.09
C VAL A 206 11.74 -9.86 -19.83
N THR A 207 12.84 -10.54 -19.53
CA THR A 207 13.07 -11.32 -18.31
C THR A 207 13.04 -10.38 -17.11
N GLN A 208 13.65 -9.19 -17.19
CA GLN A 208 13.57 -8.21 -16.10
C GLN A 208 12.14 -7.74 -15.81
N PHE A 209 11.32 -7.48 -16.84
CA PHE A 209 9.93 -7.08 -16.64
C PHE A 209 9.03 -8.24 -16.18
N ILE A 210 9.20 -9.42 -16.78
CA ILE A 210 8.48 -10.65 -16.37
C ILE A 210 8.87 -11.03 -14.95
N ASP A 211 10.13 -10.87 -14.54
CA ASP A 211 10.59 -11.10 -13.18
C ASP A 211 10.04 -10.07 -12.21
N ALA A 212 10.01 -8.78 -12.55
CA ALA A 212 9.38 -7.76 -11.71
C ALA A 212 7.88 -8.04 -11.49
N ARG A 213 7.17 -8.44 -12.56
CA ARG A 213 5.77 -8.85 -12.47
C ARG A 213 5.61 -10.14 -11.67
N ARG A 214 6.49 -11.13 -11.86
CA ARG A 214 6.54 -12.38 -11.10
C ARG A 214 6.74 -12.13 -9.62
N VAL A 215 7.63 -11.20 -9.25
CA VAL A 215 7.87 -10.79 -7.86
C VAL A 215 6.64 -10.09 -7.28
N GLY A 216 6.08 -9.09 -7.99
CA GLY A 216 4.87 -8.39 -7.56
C GLY A 216 3.66 -9.33 -7.38
N MET A 217 3.52 -10.32 -8.26
CA MET A 217 2.44 -11.31 -8.18
C MET A 217 2.70 -12.39 -7.11
N LYS A 218 3.96 -12.80 -6.85
CA LYS A 218 4.30 -13.70 -5.72
C LYS A 218 3.96 -13.06 -4.38
N ILE A 219 4.26 -11.77 -4.21
CA ILE A 219 3.90 -11.01 -3.01
C ILE A 219 2.39 -11.08 -2.76
N PHE A 220 1.58 -10.89 -3.80
CA PHE A 220 0.12 -10.98 -3.67
C PHE A 220 -0.36 -12.40 -3.31
N GLU A 221 0.22 -13.44 -3.90
CA GLU A 221 -0.08 -14.83 -3.53
C GLU A 221 0.24 -15.10 -2.06
N ASP A 222 1.41 -14.65 -1.60
CA ASP A 222 1.85 -14.77 -0.21
C ASP A 222 0.90 -14.03 0.74
N PHE A 223 0.43 -12.83 0.37
CA PHE A 223 -0.61 -12.11 1.12
C PHE A 223 -1.95 -12.85 1.15
N SER A 224 -2.39 -13.39 0.01
CA SER A 224 -3.66 -14.12 -0.08
C SER A 224 -3.68 -15.40 0.77
N LYS A 225 -2.53 -16.06 0.92
CA LYS A 225 -2.38 -17.24 1.78
C LYS A 225 -2.14 -16.86 3.24
N SER A 226 -1.52 -15.72 3.53
CA SER A 226 -1.05 -15.36 4.87
C SER A 226 -1.88 -14.28 5.58
N TRP A 227 -3.00 -13.84 5.01
CA TRP A 227 -3.81 -12.74 5.55
C TRP A 227 -4.23 -12.95 7.01
N TYR A 228 -4.52 -14.19 7.42
CA TYR A 228 -4.87 -14.50 8.81
C TYR A 228 -3.69 -14.34 9.78
N TRP A 229 -2.46 -14.67 9.36
CA TRP A 229 -1.24 -14.40 10.13
C TRP A 229 -0.98 -12.90 10.27
N VAL A 230 -1.27 -12.12 9.24
CA VAL A 230 -1.17 -10.64 9.30
C VAL A 230 -2.14 -10.09 10.34
N ILE A 231 -3.40 -10.54 10.33
CA ILE A 231 -4.39 -10.13 11.34
C ILE A 231 -3.96 -10.56 12.73
N LEU A 232 -3.51 -11.81 12.90
CA LEU A 232 -3.01 -12.29 14.18
C LEU A 232 -1.83 -11.44 14.69
N GLY A 233 -0.88 -11.10 13.82
CA GLY A 233 0.25 -10.23 14.14
C GLY A 233 -0.19 -8.83 14.56
N LEU A 234 -1.18 -8.24 13.88
CA LEU A 234 -1.76 -6.94 14.25
C LEU A 234 -2.45 -7.00 15.63
N VAL A 235 -3.16 -8.08 15.94
CA VAL A 235 -3.80 -8.28 17.24
C VAL A 235 -2.75 -8.47 18.34
N ILE A 236 -1.70 -9.27 18.11
CA ILE A 236 -0.60 -9.43 19.07
C ILE A 236 0.10 -8.09 19.31
N ALA A 237 0.40 -7.33 18.25
CA ALA A 237 1.01 -6.00 18.37
C ALA A 237 0.12 -5.03 19.16
N LEU A 238 -1.20 -5.06 18.95
CA LEU A 238 -2.17 -4.29 19.72
C LEU A 238 -2.13 -4.68 21.21
N ILE A 239 -2.16 -5.98 21.53
CA ILE A 239 -2.09 -6.47 22.91
C ILE A 239 -0.77 -6.07 23.58
N LEU A 240 0.36 -6.26 22.90
CA LEU A 240 1.68 -5.84 23.38
C LEU A 240 1.73 -4.33 23.63
N SER A 241 1.14 -3.52 22.74
CA SER A 241 1.08 -2.07 22.92
C SER A 241 0.24 -1.66 24.13
N LEU A 242 -0.90 -2.33 24.37
CA LEU A 242 -1.75 -2.09 25.54
C LEU A 242 -1.05 -2.53 26.83
N PHE A 243 -0.40 -3.69 26.81
CA PHE A 243 0.41 -4.18 27.92
C PHE A 243 1.53 -3.19 28.26
N PHE A 244 2.23 -2.66 27.26
CA PHE A 244 3.27 -1.65 27.46
C PHE A 244 2.72 -0.36 28.09
N LEU A 245 1.56 0.12 27.64
CA LEU A 245 0.89 1.29 28.22
C LEU A 245 0.46 1.06 29.68
N ILE A 246 0.05 -0.16 30.03
CA ILE A 246 -0.26 -0.55 31.41
C ILE A 246 1.02 -0.62 32.24
N LEU A 247 2.11 -1.18 31.69
CA LEU A 247 3.39 -1.32 32.40
C LEU A 247 4.02 0.05 32.71
N LEU A 248 3.90 1.01 31.79
CA LEU A 248 4.28 2.41 32.00
C LEU A 248 3.60 3.05 33.22
N ARG A 249 2.44 2.54 33.66
CA ARG A 249 1.72 3.06 34.83
C ARG A 249 2.42 2.76 36.15
N PHE A 250 2.97 1.56 36.30
CA PHE A 250 3.48 1.07 37.58
C PHE A 250 4.98 1.29 37.73
N LEU A 251 5.70 1.31 36.59
CA LEU A 251 7.15 1.21 36.57
C LEU A 251 7.81 2.20 35.61
N ALA A 252 7.17 3.34 35.27
CA ALA A 252 7.67 4.34 34.30
C ALA A 252 9.19 4.58 34.34
N GLY A 253 9.78 4.77 35.53
CA GLY A 253 11.23 4.97 35.67
C GLY A 253 12.04 3.69 35.43
N VAL A 254 11.61 2.56 35.99
CA VAL A 254 12.27 1.25 35.80
C VAL A 254 12.19 0.79 34.35
N LEU A 255 11.06 1.05 33.68
CA LEU A 255 10.83 0.66 32.30
C LEU A 255 11.78 1.37 31.33
N VAL A 256 12.08 2.66 31.55
CA VAL A 256 13.08 3.37 30.73
C VAL A 256 14.45 2.70 30.84
N TRP A 257 14.86 2.30 32.06
CA TRP A 257 16.12 1.57 32.26
C TRP A 257 16.09 0.17 31.64
N VAL A 258 14.99 -0.56 31.77
CA VAL A 258 14.81 -1.88 31.13
C VAL A 258 14.93 -1.77 29.61
N VAL A 259 14.37 -0.72 28.99
CA VAL A 259 14.50 -0.49 27.54
C VAL A 259 15.94 -0.14 27.16
N ILE A 260 16.61 0.74 27.92
CA ILE A 260 18.02 1.10 27.67
C ILE A 260 18.92 -0.13 27.76
N ILE A 261 18.79 -0.91 28.84
CA ILE A 261 19.55 -2.15 29.05
C ILE A 261 19.19 -3.18 27.99
N GLY A 262 17.92 -3.26 27.59
CA GLY A 262 17.45 -4.17 26.55
C GLY A 262 18.08 -3.87 25.18
N VAL A 263 18.21 -2.60 24.80
CA VAL A 263 18.87 -2.22 23.53
C VAL A 263 20.35 -2.62 23.54
N ILE A 264 21.07 -2.28 24.61
CA ILE A 264 22.47 -2.71 24.84
C ILE A 264 22.59 -4.23 24.78
N GLY A 265 21.67 -4.94 25.44
CA GLY A 265 21.66 -6.40 25.49
C GLY A 265 21.39 -7.05 24.13
N VAL A 266 20.46 -6.53 23.31
CA VAL A 266 20.16 -7.05 21.97
C VAL A 266 21.34 -6.84 21.02
N ILE A 267 21.98 -5.66 21.05
CA ILE A 267 23.16 -5.40 20.23
C ILE A 267 24.34 -6.25 20.70
N GLY A 268 24.55 -6.37 22.02
CA GLY A 268 25.54 -7.25 22.62
C GLY A 268 25.35 -8.72 22.24
N TYR A 269 24.11 -9.21 22.25
CA TYR A 269 23.77 -10.54 21.76
C TYR A 269 24.06 -10.68 20.25
N GLY A 270 23.75 -9.66 19.45
CA GLY A 270 24.11 -9.60 18.03
C GLY A 270 25.61 -9.73 17.80
N ILE A 271 26.43 -9.01 18.56
CA ILE A 271 27.91 -9.11 18.51
C ILE A 271 28.34 -10.54 18.86
N PHE A 272 27.81 -11.11 19.94
CA PHE A 272 28.10 -12.48 20.35
C PHE A 272 27.70 -13.51 19.28
N HIS A 273 26.52 -13.38 18.69
CA HIS A 273 26.03 -14.27 17.64
C HIS A 273 26.90 -14.17 16.37
N CYS A 274 27.27 -12.96 15.95
CA CYS A 274 28.18 -12.76 14.82
C CYS A 274 29.56 -13.38 15.10
N PHE A 275 30.07 -13.27 16.33
CA PHE A 275 31.32 -13.92 16.75
C PHE A 275 31.20 -15.44 16.73
N TRP A 276 30.09 -15.99 17.23
CA TRP A 276 29.84 -17.42 17.23
C TRP A 276 29.81 -18.00 15.81
N GLU A 277 29.09 -17.35 14.89
CA GLU A 277 29.05 -17.78 13.48
C GLU A 277 30.43 -17.69 12.81
N TYR A 278 31.12 -16.56 12.99
CA TYR A 278 32.45 -16.33 12.45
C TYR A 278 33.47 -17.39 12.90
N GLN A 279 33.46 -17.72 14.20
CA GLN A 279 34.53 -18.51 14.82
C GLN A 279 34.21 -20.00 14.95
N VAL A 280 32.95 -20.39 15.19
CA VAL A 280 32.56 -21.78 15.49
C VAL A 280 31.97 -22.46 14.27
N ASN A 281 31.07 -21.79 13.56
CA ASN A 281 30.32 -22.44 12.47
C ASN A 281 31.02 -22.37 11.12
N LEU A 282 31.67 -21.25 10.81
CA LEU A 282 32.27 -21.00 9.50
C LEU A 282 33.78 -21.20 9.45
N LYS A 283 34.45 -21.28 10.60
CA LYS A 283 35.89 -21.51 10.66
C LYS A 283 36.23 -22.94 10.22
N GLY A 284 36.99 -23.06 9.13
CA GLY A 284 37.41 -24.35 8.58
C GLY A 284 36.40 -25.02 7.63
N ARG A 285 35.29 -24.34 7.28
CA ARG A 285 34.38 -24.83 6.23
C ARG A 285 34.92 -24.49 4.83
N PRO A 286 34.99 -25.45 3.91
CA PRO A 286 35.43 -25.19 2.54
C PRO A 286 34.46 -24.22 1.84
N GLY A 287 35.01 -23.14 1.28
CA GLY A 287 34.25 -22.09 0.57
C GLY A 287 33.79 -20.90 1.45
N ALA A 288 33.91 -20.98 2.77
CA ALA A 288 33.55 -19.86 3.68
C ALA A 288 34.63 -18.78 3.81
N ASP A 289 35.89 -19.11 3.45
CA ASP A 289 37.06 -18.22 3.52
C ASP A 289 37.27 -17.34 2.27
N ASN A 290 36.38 -17.45 1.28
CA ASN A 290 36.43 -16.63 0.08
C ASN A 290 36.18 -15.15 0.43
N LYS A 291 36.82 -14.20 -0.26
CA LYS A 291 36.57 -12.78 0.00
C LYS A 291 35.29 -12.33 -0.67
N ILE A 292 34.62 -11.35 -0.07
CA ILE A 292 33.39 -10.73 -0.62
C ILE A 292 33.63 -10.17 -2.04
N THR A 293 34.84 -9.70 -2.33
CA THR A 293 35.23 -9.18 -3.66
C THR A 293 35.30 -10.25 -4.74
N ASP A 294 35.50 -11.51 -4.37
CA ASP A 294 35.80 -12.59 -5.32
C ASP A 294 34.52 -13.22 -5.89
N ILE A 295 33.37 -12.98 -5.25
CA ILE A 295 32.07 -13.62 -5.57
C ILE A 295 31.19 -12.73 -6.46
N GLY A 296 31.62 -11.48 -6.70
CA GLY A 296 30.86 -10.48 -7.46
C GLY A 296 29.55 -10.05 -6.77
N PHE A 297 28.75 -9.24 -7.46
CA PHE A 297 27.44 -8.83 -6.96
C PHE A 297 26.39 -9.91 -7.24
N GLN A 298 25.96 -10.62 -6.20
CA GLN A 298 24.92 -11.64 -6.27
C GLN A 298 23.61 -11.07 -5.71
N THR A 299 22.48 -11.47 -6.28
CA THR A 299 21.15 -11.03 -5.80
C THR A 299 20.60 -11.89 -4.65
N ASP A 300 21.20 -13.06 -4.40
CA ASP A 300 20.82 -13.95 -3.30
C ASP A 300 21.63 -13.63 -2.03
N PHE A 301 20.97 -13.05 -1.02
CA PHE A 301 21.56 -12.72 0.27
C PHE A 301 22.12 -13.93 1.03
N ARG A 302 21.65 -15.15 0.74
CA ARG A 302 22.12 -16.37 1.40
C ARG A 302 23.58 -16.68 1.10
N VAL A 303 24.06 -16.28 -0.09
CA VAL A 303 25.47 -16.43 -0.47
C VAL A 303 26.34 -15.61 0.47
N TYR A 304 25.95 -14.36 0.73
CA TYR A 304 26.64 -13.47 1.68
C TYR A 304 26.60 -13.99 3.12
N LEU A 305 25.54 -14.66 3.56
CA LEU A 305 25.46 -15.23 4.91
C LEU A 305 26.34 -16.48 5.11
N GLN A 306 26.85 -17.11 4.05
CA GLN A 306 27.75 -18.26 4.12
C GLN A 306 29.24 -17.86 4.18
N LEU A 307 29.53 -16.59 3.98
CA LEU A 307 30.88 -16.02 3.98
C LEU A 307 31.33 -15.66 5.39
N ARG A 308 32.58 -15.95 5.74
CA ARG A 308 33.14 -15.57 7.04
C ARG A 308 33.35 -14.05 7.16
N ASP A 309 33.77 -13.39 6.08
CA ASP A 309 34.07 -11.96 6.05
C ASP A 309 32.83 -11.08 6.33
N THR A 310 31.63 -11.54 5.97
CA THR A 310 30.38 -10.78 6.20
C THR A 310 30.03 -10.74 7.69
N TRP A 311 30.16 -11.86 8.39
CA TRP A 311 29.96 -11.93 9.84
C TRP A 311 30.99 -11.11 10.61
N LEU A 312 32.24 -11.06 10.13
CA LEU A 312 33.28 -10.18 10.69
C LEU A 312 32.92 -8.70 10.49
N ALA A 313 32.52 -8.31 9.28
CA ALA A 313 32.12 -6.93 8.99
C ALA A 313 30.90 -6.50 9.82
N LEU A 314 29.87 -7.35 9.92
CA LEU A 314 28.68 -7.11 10.75
C LEU A 314 29.05 -6.94 12.23
N MET A 315 29.94 -7.78 12.75
CA MET A 315 30.42 -7.68 14.12
C MET A 315 31.09 -6.32 14.39
N ILE A 316 32.01 -5.88 13.51
CA ILE A 316 32.71 -4.60 13.65
C ILE A 316 31.71 -3.44 13.63
N ILE A 317 30.74 -3.46 12.72
CA ILE A 317 29.70 -2.43 12.62
C ILE A 317 28.87 -2.38 13.92
N LEU A 318 28.44 -3.54 14.44
CA LEU A 318 27.67 -3.61 15.68
C LEU A 318 28.48 -3.14 16.90
N CYS A 319 29.78 -3.45 16.97
CA CYS A 319 30.66 -2.94 18.03
C CYS A 319 30.79 -1.41 18.00
N ILE A 320 30.98 -0.82 16.82
CA ILE A 320 31.04 0.65 16.67
C ILE A 320 29.72 1.29 17.08
N LEU A 321 28.59 0.71 16.64
CA LEU A 321 27.26 1.18 17.00
C LEU A 321 27.04 1.13 18.52
N GLU A 322 27.43 0.04 19.17
CA GLU A 322 27.31 -0.13 20.63
C GLU A 322 28.13 0.92 21.39
N ILE A 323 29.38 1.16 20.98
CA ILE A 323 30.24 2.20 21.57
C ILE A 323 29.58 3.59 21.43
N ILE A 324 29.05 3.92 20.25
CA ILE A 324 28.37 5.20 20.02
C ILE A 324 27.14 5.33 20.93
N ILE A 325 26.34 4.28 21.07
CA ILE A 325 25.15 4.28 21.94
C ILE A 325 25.55 4.48 23.40
N ILE A 326 26.54 3.73 23.91
CA ILE A 326 27.03 3.86 25.29
C ILE A 326 27.54 5.28 25.53
N LEU A 327 28.33 5.82 24.61
CA LEU A 327 28.87 7.17 24.69
C LEU A 327 27.74 8.21 24.70
N MET A 328 26.74 8.07 23.83
CA MET A 328 25.54 8.92 23.84
C MET A 328 24.78 8.83 25.18
N LEU A 329 24.62 7.64 25.77
CA LEU A 329 23.94 7.47 27.06
C LEU A 329 24.69 8.16 28.20
N ILE A 330 26.03 8.09 28.21
CA ILE A 330 26.88 8.78 29.19
C ILE A 330 26.71 10.30 29.08
N PHE A 331 26.82 10.85 27.86
CA PHE A 331 26.69 12.30 27.64
C PHE A 331 25.28 12.83 27.90
N LEU A 332 24.25 12.05 27.57
CA LEU A 332 22.85 12.43 27.73
C LEU A 332 22.26 12.11 29.11
N ARG A 333 23.05 11.55 30.05
CA ARG A 333 22.58 11.12 31.39
C ARG A 333 21.70 12.15 32.10
N LYS A 334 22.10 13.43 32.08
CA LYS A 334 21.33 14.52 32.72
C LYS A 334 19.99 14.76 32.03
N ARG A 335 19.96 14.70 30.70
CA ARG A 335 18.72 14.85 29.91
C ARG A 335 17.80 13.63 30.08
N ILE A 336 18.37 12.42 30.19
CA ILE A 336 17.62 11.18 30.44
C ILE A 336 16.91 11.25 31.79
N LEU A 337 17.56 11.75 32.84
CA LEU A 337 16.91 11.93 34.15
C LEU A 337 15.74 12.91 34.10
N ILE A 338 15.86 14.01 33.36
CA ILE A 338 14.76 14.96 33.15
C ILE A 338 13.61 14.28 32.38
N ALA A 339 13.94 13.53 31.33
CA ALA A 339 12.96 12.78 30.54
C ALA A 339 12.22 11.73 31.39
N ILE A 340 12.92 11.01 32.28
CA ILE A 340 12.31 10.08 33.24
C ILE A 340 11.32 10.82 34.16
N GLY A 341 11.66 12.02 34.63
CA GLY A 341 10.75 12.87 35.39
C GLY A 341 9.47 13.22 34.63
N ILE A 342 9.60 13.62 33.36
CA ILE A 342 8.45 13.93 32.48
C ILE A 342 7.57 12.71 32.26
N ILE A 343 8.17 11.53 32.00
CA ILE A 343 7.44 10.28 31.80
C ILE A 343 6.72 9.87 33.10
N ARG A 344 7.36 10.03 34.26
CA ARG A 344 6.76 9.73 35.57
C ARG A 344 5.52 10.58 35.81
N GLU A 345 5.57 11.89 35.56
CA GLU A 345 4.40 12.76 35.73
C GLU A 345 3.32 12.49 34.70
N SER A 346 3.69 12.21 33.45
CA SER A 346 2.75 11.81 32.40
C SER A 346 2.04 10.50 32.74
N SER A 347 2.76 9.52 33.32
CA SER A 347 2.19 8.24 33.74
C SER A 347 1.16 8.40 34.86
N ARG A 348 1.34 9.36 35.78
CA ARG A 348 0.36 9.70 36.81
C ARG A 348 -0.91 10.31 36.23
N ALA A 349 -0.78 11.15 35.20
CA ALA A 349 -1.92 11.70 34.48
C ALA A 349 -2.73 10.60 33.79
N VAL A 350 -2.06 9.72 33.04
CA VAL A 350 -2.67 8.53 32.42
C VAL A 350 -3.33 7.66 33.49
N ALA A 351 -2.70 7.49 34.65
CA ALA A 351 -3.23 6.68 35.75
C ALA A 351 -4.59 7.18 36.29
N LYS A 352 -4.83 8.49 36.23
CA LYS A 352 -6.08 9.13 36.69
C LYS A 352 -7.11 9.27 35.57
N VAL A 353 -6.67 9.32 34.31
CA VAL A 353 -7.51 9.39 33.10
C VAL A 353 -7.57 8.01 32.43
N MET A 354 -7.98 6.96 33.16
CA MET A 354 -7.93 5.55 32.70
C MET A 354 -8.56 5.30 31.32
N SER A 355 -9.64 6.03 30.99
CA SER A 355 -10.27 5.96 29.67
C SER A 355 -9.34 6.27 28.49
N SER A 356 -8.20 6.94 28.70
CA SER A 356 -7.26 7.28 27.62
C SER A 356 -6.58 6.06 27.02
N LEU A 357 -6.52 4.94 27.75
CA LEU A 357 -5.96 3.68 27.28
C LEU A 357 -6.83 3.01 26.19
N LEU A 358 -8.13 3.33 26.14
CA LEU A 358 -9.04 2.82 25.11
C LEU A 358 -8.92 3.62 23.80
N TYR A 359 -8.39 4.84 23.85
CA TYR A 359 -8.38 5.73 22.70
C TYR A 359 -7.52 5.25 21.50
N PRO A 360 -6.35 4.61 21.73
CA PRO A 360 -5.62 3.94 20.65
C PRO A 360 -6.45 2.88 19.92
N LEU A 361 -7.32 2.14 20.62
CA LEU A 361 -8.23 1.17 20.00
C LEU A 361 -9.27 1.87 19.11
N VAL A 362 -9.87 2.96 19.60
CA VAL A 362 -10.81 3.77 18.81
C VAL A 362 -10.13 4.28 17.54
N THR A 363 -8.91 4.80 17.66
CA THR A 363 -8.12 5.29 16.52
C THR A 363 -7.80 4.15 15.55
N PHE A 364 -7.38 3.00 16.04
CA PHE A 364 -7.11 1.81 15.23
C PHE A 364 -8.34 1.39 14.42
N VAL A 365 -9.50 1.25 15.08
CA VAL A 365 -10.76 0.87 14.41
C VAL A 365 -11.14 1.88 13.32
N LEU A 366 -11.08 3.19 13.61
CA LEU A 366 -11.41 4.23 12.64
C LEU A 366 -10.47 4.22 11.43
N LEU A 367 -9.16 4.07 11.66
CA LEU A 367 -8.17 3.99 10.58
C LEU A 367 -8.34 2.69 9.76
N SER A 368 -8.63 1.56 10.42
CA SER A 368 -8.92 0.30 9.72
C SER A 368 -10.14 0.44 8.82
N VAL A 369 -11.25 0.99 9.31
CA VAL A 369 -12.45 1.25 8.49
C VAL A 369 -12.12 2.14 7.30
N CYS A 370 -11.33 3.20 7.50
CA CYS A 370 -10.89 4.09 6.42
C CYS A 370 -10.04 3.36 5.37
N VAL A 371 -9.08 2.52 5.79
CA VAL A 371 -8.22 1.73 4.89
C VAL A 371 -9.04 0.69 4.13
N PHE A 372 -9.94 -0.04 4.80
CA PHE A 372 -10.80 -1.03 4.15
C PHE A 372 -11.74 -0.38 3.13
N TYR A 373 -12.41 0.71 3.49
CA TYR A 373 -13.30 1.42 2.58
C TYR A 373 -12.55 1.92 1.33
N TRP A 374 -11.38 2.52 1.52
CA TRP A 374 -10.52 2.96 0.42
C TRP A 374 -10.07 1.79 -0.47
N ALA A 375 -9.60 0.70 0.12
CA ALA A 375 -9.09 -0.46 -0.62
C ALA A 375 -10.18 -1.13 -1.45
N ILE A 376 -11.37 -1.33 -0.88
CA ILE A 376 -12.53 -1.89 -1.59
C ILE A 376 -12.96 -0.93 -2.70
N THR A 377 -13.14 0.35 -2.42
CA THR A 377 -13.51 1.34 -3.46
C THR A 377 -12.48 1.41 -4.58
N SER A 378 -11.18 1.38 -4.25
CA SER A 378 -10.08 1.36 -5.22
C SER A 378 -10.11 0.12 -6.10
N LEU A 379 -10.35 -1.05 -5.51
CA LEU A 379 -10.45 -2.32 -6.22
C LEU A 379 -11.63 -2.28 -7.19
N TYR A 380 -12.81 -1.91 -6.70
CA TYR A 380 -14.02 -1.87 -7.53
C TYR A 380 -13.91 -0.86 -8.67
N LEU A 381 -13.41 0.36 -8.39
CA LEU A 381 -13.10 1.35 -9.44
C LEU A 381 -12.10 0.83 -10.48
N ALA A 382 -11.10 0.04 -10.07
CA ALA A 382 -10.12 -0.52 -11.00
C ALA A 382 -10.71 -1.65 -11.86
N THR A 383 -11.75 -2.31 -11.37
CA THR A 383 -12.50 -3.37 -12.09
C THR A 383 -13.78 -2.85 -12.77
N SER A 384 -14.02 -1.54 -12.73
CA SER A 384 -15.18 -0.92 -13.34
C SER A 384 -15.00 -0.82 -14.86
N GLY A 385 -15.64 -1.69 -15.61
CA GLY A 385 -15.58 -1.67 -17.07
C GLY A 385 -16.46 -2.72 -17.70
N VAL A 386 -17.03 -2.41 -18.87
CA VAL A 386 -17.74 -3.39 -19.69
C VAL A 386 -16.75 -4.09 -20.61
N PRO A 387 -16.96 -5.38 -20.94
CA PRO A 387 -16.04 -6.09 -21.81
C PRO A 387 -16.13 -5.53 -23.24
N VAL A 388 -15.01 -5.02 -23.76
CA VAL A 388 -14.90 -4.54 -25.14
C VAL A 388 -14.25 -5.62 -26.00
N TYR A 389 -14.92 -5.98 -27.10
CA TYR A 389 -14.42 -6.93 -28.08
C TYR A 389 -14.06 -6.20 -29.37
N LYS A 390 -12.97 -6.64 -30.03
CA LYS A 390 -12.51 -6.07 -31.30
C LYS A 390 -12.29 -7.14 -32.35
N VAL A 391 -12.46 -6.76 -33.61
CA VAL A 391 -12.21 -7.63 -34.75
C VAL A 391 -10.71 -7.77 -34.97
N PHE A 392 -10.22 -9.01 -35.04
CA PHE A 392 -8.86 -9.37 -35.38
C PHE A 392 -8.85 -10.14 -36.69
N VAL A 393 -8.00 -9.70 -37.63
CA VAL A 393 -7.82 -10.35 -38.94
C VAL A 393 -6.39 -10.91 -39.01
N PRO A 394 -6.22 -12.24 -39.21
CA PRO A 394 -4.89 -12.84 -39.36
C PRO A 394 -4.15 -12.32 -40.61
N PRO A 395 -2.82 -12.14 -40.54
CA PRO A 395 -2.02 -11.68 -41.68
C PRO A 395 -1.69 -12.84 -42.65
N GLU A 396 -2.62 -13.20 -43.55
CA GLU A 396 -2.35 -14.02 -44.77
C GLU A 396 -3.63 -14.17 -45.64
N PRO A 397 -3.49 -14.15 -46.98
CA PRO A 397 -3.56 -12.89 -47.71
C PRO A 397 -4.91 -12.21 -47.44
N ALA A 398 -4.93 -11.28 -46.47
CA ALA A 398 -6.07 -10.42 -46.29
C ALA A 398 -6.15 -9.51 -47.52
N SER A 399 -7.25 -9.57 -48.27
CA SER A 399 -7.56 -8.55 -49.27
C SER A 399 -7.40 -7.16 -48.64
N GLU A 400 -7.00 -6.16 -49.42
CA GLU A 400 -6.71 -4.82 -48.91
C GLU A 400 -7.90 -4.23 -48.12
N ASN A 401 -9.13 -4.62 -48.50
CA ASN A 401 -10.38 -4.30 -47.83
C ASN A 401 -10.53 -4.90 -46.40
N CYS A 402 -9.85 -6.00 -46.09
CA CYS A 402 -9.93 -6.65 -44.78
C CYS A 402 -9.15 -5.92 -43.69
N LYS A 403 -8.17 -5.09 -44.05
CA LYS A 403 -7.43 -4.28 -43.05
C LYS A 403 -8.30 -3.22 -42.39
N GLN A 404 -9.33 -2.72 -43.09
CA GLN A 404 -10.24 -1.68 -42.59
C GLN A 404 -11.04 -2.14 -41.35
N TYR A 405 -11.38 -3.43 -41.27
CA TYR A 405 -12.14 -3.97 -40.16
C TYR A 405 -11.27 -4.30 -38.94
N ASN A 406 -9.96 -4.39 -39.10
CA ASN A 406 -9.06 -4.77 -38.02
C ASN A 406 -9.05 -3.70 -36.91
N GLY A 407 -9.36 -4.10 -35.68
CA GLY A 407 -9.43 -3.21 -34.52
C GLY A 407 -10.77 -2.49 -34.32
N THR A 408 -11.75 -2.69 -35.20
CA THR A 408 -13.13 -2.18 -35.01
C THR A 408 -13.84 -2.93 -33.87
N VAL A 409 -14.74 -2.25 -33.16
CA VAL A 409 -15.52 -2.84 -32.05
C VAL A 409 -16.57 -3.79 -32.63
N CYS A 410 -16.75 -4.95 -31.99
CA CYS A 410 -17.71 -5.96 -32.41
C CYS A 410 -18.46 -6.55 -31.22
N ASP A 411 -19.66 -7.06 -31.46
CA ASP A 411 -20.44 -7.81 -30.47
C ASP A 411 -20.46 -9.29 -30.81
N LEU A 412 -20.21 -10.15 -29.81
CA LEU A 412 -20.14 -11.61 -30.00
C LEU A 412 -21.42 -12.22 -30.59
N LYS A 413 -22.59 -11.62 -30.33
CA LYS A 413 -23.88 -12.14 -30.79
C LYS A 413 -24.10 -11.86 -32.28
N ASP A 414 -23.74 -10.65 -32.73
CA ASP A 414 -24.05 -10.17 -34.08
C ASP A 414 -22.90 -10.42 -35.06
N PHE A 415 -21.70 -10.76 -34.56
CA PHE A 415 -20.50 -10.93 -35.37
C PHE A 415 -20.67 -11.93 -36.53
N LYS A 416 -21.41 -13.04 -36.33
CA LYS A 416 -21.63 -14.06 -37.37
C LYS A 416 -22.37 -13.53 -38.61
N GLY A 417 -23.15 -12.46 -38.47
CA GLY A 417 -23.89 -11.82 -39.57
C GLY A 417 -23.24 -10.53 -40.09
N SER A 418 -22.13 -10.09 -39.47
CA SER A 418 -21.51 -8.79 -39.73
C SER A 418 -20.80 -8.74 -41.10
N GLU A 419 -20.68 -7.53 -41.65
CA GLU A 419 -19.94 -7.29 -42.90
C GLU A 419 -18.46 -7.70 -42.80
N ALA A 420 -17.86 -7.55 -41.62
CA ALA A 420 -16.51 -8.00 -41.34
C ALA A 420 -16.34 -9.52 -41.58
N MET A 421 -17.30 -10.34 -41.13
CA MET A 421 -17.27 -11.78 -41.33
C MET A 421 -17.62 -12.20 -42.76
N LYS A 422 -18.52 -11.47 -43.43
CA LYS A 422 -18.90 -11.71 -44.84
C LYS A 422 -17.76 -11.40 -45.81
N ASN A 423 -17.04 -10.31 -45.56
CA ASN A 423 -15.94 -9.87 -46.43
C ASN A 423 -14.63 -10.57 -46.08
N CYS A 424 -14.47 -11.00 -44.83
CA CYS A 424 -13.27 -11.65 -44.33
C CYS A 424 -13.65 -12.94 -43.56
N ASN A 425 -13.66 -14.07 -44.27
CA ASN A 425 -14.05 -15.38 -43.72
C ASN A 425 -13.22 -15.84 -42.50
N ASN A 426 -12.07 -15.22 -42.25
CA ASN A 426 -11.16 -15.53 -41.14
C ASN A 426 -11.11 -14.44 -40.06
N ALA A 427 -11.96 -13.40 -40.13
CA ALA A 427 -12.04 -12.38 -39.10
C ALA A 427 -12.62 -12.96 -37.79
N ARG A 428 -12.17 -12.44 -36.64
CA ARG A 428 -12.62 -12.93 -35.33
C ARG A 428 -12.89 -11.80 -34.38
N CYS A 429 -13.96 -11.90 -33.60
CA CYS A 429 -14.27 -10.95 -32.54
C CYS A 429 -13.66 -11.46 -31.21
N LEU A 430 -12.61 -10.81 -30.72
CA LEU A 430 -11.88 -11.25 -29.51
C LEU A 430 -12.00 -10.21 -28.40
N PHE A 431 -12.10 -10.68 -27.16
CA PHE A 431 -12.04 -9.83 -25.98
C PHE A 431 -10.68 -9.14 -25.90
N VAL A 432 -10.71 -7.83 -25.63
CA VAL A 432 -9.51 -7.01 -25.56
C VAL A 432 -9.26 -6.50 -24.15
N SER A 433 -10.22 -5.78 -23.60
CA SER A 433 -10.09 -5.12 -22.30
C SER A 433 -11.46 -4.75 -21.76
N PHE A 434 -11.52 -4.54 -20.45
CA PHE A 434 -12.64 -3.84 -19.85
C PHE A 434 -12.48 -2.34 -20.10
N GLY A 435 -13.50 -1.74 -20.69
CA GLY A 435 -13.55 -0.32 -21.03
C GLY A 435 -15.00 0.12 -21.16
N GLY A 436 -15.23 1.32 -21.64
CA GLY A 436 -16.59 1.78 -21.92
C GLY A 436 -16.57 3.22 -22.41
N GLU A 437 -17.53 3.59 -23.24
CA GLU A 437 -17.62 4.94 -23.80
C GLU A 437 -18.40 5.92 -22.91
N GLY A 438 -19.06 5.42 -21.86
CA GLY A 438 -19.83 6.24 -20.93
C GLY A 438 -18.96 7.24 -20.15
N LEU A 439 -19.58 8.37 -19.74
CA LEU A 439 -18.95 9.44 -18.95
C LEU A 439 -18.24 8.92 -17.68
N TYR A 440 -18.83 7.91 -17.03
CA TYR A 440 -18.25 7.25 -15.87
C TYR A 440 -16.91 6.57 -16.20
N HIS A 441 -16.85 5.78 -17.29
CA HIS A 441 -15.66 5.02 -17.67
C HIS A 441 -14.50 5.93 -18.09
N GLN A 442 -14.79 7.04 -18.77
CA GLN A 442 -13.78 8.07 -19.08
C GLN A 442 -13.24 8.76 -17.82
N SER A 443 -14.07 8.84 -16.77
CA SER A 443 -13.75 9.52 -15.52
C SER A 443 -13.07 8.63 -14.46
N ILE A 444 -12.89 7.32 -14.70
CA ILE A 444 -12.33 6.37 -13.72
C ILE A 444 -10.98 6.82 -13.18
N PHE A 445 -10.11 7.35 -14.04
CA PHE A 445 -8.80 7.86 -13.63
C PHE A 445 -8.92 8.99 -12.59
N TRP A 446 -9.80 9.95 -12.84
CA TRP A 446 -10.05 11.06 -11.91
C TRP A 446 -10.73 10.59 -10.62
N LEU A 447 -11.64 9.61 -10.71
CA LEU A 447 -12.25 8.98 -9.54
C LEU A 447 -11.23 8.25 -8.67
N GLN A 448 -10.19 7.64 -9.25
CA GLN A 448 -9.09 7.04 -8.50
C GLN A 448 -8.22 8.09 -7.78
N ILE A 449 -7.91 9.21 -8.45
CA ILE A 449 -7.20 10.33 -7.81
C ILE A 449 -8.03 10.88 -6.65
N TYR A 450 -9.34 11.10 -6.87
CA TYR A 450 -10.26 11.54 -5.84
C TYR A 450 -10.32 10.55 -4.66
N ASN A 451 -10.39 9.23 -4.94
CA ASN A 451 -10.39 8.19 -3.90
C ASN A 451 -9.11 8.22 -3.05
N ILE A 452 -7.93 8.39 -3.66
CA ILE A 452 -6.67 8.54 -2.94
C ILE A 452 -6.67 9.82 -2.09
N PHE A 453 -7.14 10.94 -2.65
CA PHE A 453 -7.22 12.19 -1.90
C PHE A 453 -8.18 12.09 -0.70
N ALA A 454 -9.35 11.49 -0.90
CA ALA A 454 -10.33 11.24 0.15
C ALA A 454 -9.75 10.40 1.28
N PHE A 455 -9.03 9.33 0.95
CA PHE A 455 -8.31 8.51 1.92
C PHE A 455 -7.30 9.34 2.73
N LEU A 456 -6.45 10.12 2.07
CA LEU A 456 -5.46 10.97 2.78
C LEU A 456 -6.15 11.97 3.70
N TRP A 457 -7.21 12.62 3.24
CA TRP A 457 -7.91 13.63 4.05
C TRP A 457 -8.60 13.01 5.26
N ILE A 458 -9.36 11.92 5.08
CA ILE A 458 -10.05 11.24 6.19
C ILE A 458 -9.05 10.65 7.19
N MET A 459 -7.95 10.05 6.72
CA MET A 459 -6.88 9.54 7.60
C MET A 459 -6.27 10.65 8.46
N ASN A 460 -5.90 11.78 7.85
CA ASN A 460 -5.36 12.92 8.59
C ASN A 460 -6.39 13.55 9.54
N PHE A 461 -7.68 13.55 9.17
CA PHE A 461 -8.76 14.01 10.03
C PHE A 461 -8.91 13.11 11.27
N ILE A 462 -8.88 11.79 11.12
CA ILE A 462 -8.94 10.83 12.24
C ILE A 462 -7.76 11.06 13.20
N ILE A 463 -6.55 11.29 12.67
CA ILE A 463 -5.36 11.59 13.47
C ILE A 463 -5.50 12.96 14.19
N ALA A 464 -6.05 13.98 13.50
CA ALA A 464 -6.29 15.30 14.09
C ALA A 464 -7.32 15.24 15.24
N LEU A 465 -8.43 14.53 15.02
CA LEU A 465 -9.42 14.21 16.05
C LEU A 465 -8.77 13.48 17.22
N GLY A 466 -7.82 12.59 16.90
CA GLY A 466 -6.83 11.97 17.78
C GLY A 466 -6.20 12.94 18.79
N HIS A 467 -5.41 13.86 18.24
CA HIS A 467 -4.67 14.84 19.01
C HIS A 467 -5.58 15.77 19.83
N CYS A 468 -6.67 16.26 19.24
CA CYS A 468 -7.59 17.18 19.90
C CYS A 468 -8.31 16.52 21.10
N THR A 469 -8.73 15.27 20.95
CA THR A 469 -9.41 14.52 22.00
C THR A 469 -8.49 14.25 23.19
N LEU A 470 -7.27 13.75 22.92
CA LEU A 470 -6.29 13.47 23.98
C LEU A 470 -5.85 14.76 24.69
N ALA A 471 -5.57 15.83 23.94
CA ALA A 471 -5.27 17.13 24.52
C ALA A 471 -6.41 17.60 25.44
N GLY A 472 -7.66 17.48 25.00
CA GLY A 472 -8.83 17.86 25.80
C GLY A 472 -9.04 17.04 27.06
N ALA A 473 -8.73 15.74 27.04
CA ALA A 473 -8.84 14.86 28.19
C ALA A 473 -7.73 15.14 29.22
N PHE A 474 -6.47 15.25 28.79
CA PHE A 474 -5.35 15.53 29.69
C PHE A 474 -5.34 16.95 30.22
N ALA A 475 -5.77 17.92 29.41
CA ALA A 475 -5.95 19.27 29.91
C ALA A 475 -6.93 19.27 31.09
N SER A 476 -8.05 18.53 31.03
CA SER A 476 -8.99 18.41 32.17
C SER A 476 -8.34 17.83 33.44
N TYR A 477 -7.26 17.03 33.32
CA TYR A 477 -6.49 16.54 34.46
C TYR A 477 -5.49 17.56 34.99
N TYR A 478 -4.68 18.17 34.13
CA TYR A 478 -3.63 19.12 34.54
C TYR A 478 -4.22 20.36 35.23
N TRP A 479 -5.41 20.72 34.80
CA TRP A 479 -6.12 21.93 35.17
C TRP A 479 -7.22 21.72 36.22
N ALA A 480 -7.36 20.49 36.75
CA ALA A 480 -8.18 20.21 37.92
C ALA A 480 -7.44 20.63 39.20
N PHE A 481 -8.04 21.50 40.02
CA PHE A 481 -7.45 21.95 41.28
C PHE A 481 -7.60 20.89 42.37
N ASN A 482 -8.81 20.33 42.54
CA ASN A 482 -9.09 19.26 43.49
C ASN A 482 -9.20 17.91 42.78
N LYS A 483 -8.10 17.16 42.74
CA LYS A 483 -8.04 15.82 42.13
C LYS A 483 -8.47 14.76 43.17
N PRO A 484 -9.42 13.85 42.88
CA PRO A 484 -10.07 13.59 41.58
C PRO A 484 -11.44 14.28 41.37
N LYS A 485 -11.96 15.04 42.35
CA LYS A 485 -13.34 15.55 42.34
C LYS A 485 -13.67 16.45 41.13
N ASP A 486 -12.70 17.24 40.68
CA ASP A 486 -12.88 18.19 39.57
C ASP A 486 -12.66 17.55 38.17
N ILE A 487 -12.28 16.27 38.12
CA ILE A 487 -12.06 15.55 36.86
C ILE A 487 -13.39 14.95 36.41
N PRO A 488 -13.85 15.20 35.16
CA PRO A 488 -15.08 14.60 34.66
C PRO A 488 -14.97 13.06 34.64
N PRO A 489 -16.05 12.31 34.94
CA PRO A 489 -16.00 10.85 35.12
C PRO A 489 -15.55 10.10 33.85
N MET A 490 -15.83 10.64 32.66
CA MET A 490 -15.36 10.11 31.37
C MET A 490 -14.67 11.21 30.55
N PRO A 491 -13.41 11.56 30.87
CA PRO A 491 -12.72 12.71 30.27
C PRO A 491 -12.47 12.54 28.76
N ILE A 492 -12.24 11.30 28.29
CA ILE A 492 -12.02 11.02 26.87
C ILE A 492 -13.31 11.15 26.07
N PHE A 493 -14.39 10.51 26.50
CA PHE A 493 -15.68 10.58 25.78
C PHE A 493 -16.20 12.01 25.72
N THR A 494 -16.12 12.75 26.83
CA THR A 494 -16.51 14.17 26.87
C THR A 494 -15.62 15.03 26.00
N ALA A 495 -14.30 14.79 25.95
CA ALA A 495 -13.39 15.51 25.06
C ALA A 495 -13.66 15.18 23.58
N PHE A 496 -13.90 13.91 23.25
CA PHE A 496 -14.20 13.43 21.91
C PHE A 496 -15.50 14.02 21.37
N SER A 497 -16.57 13.96 22.17
CA SER A 497 -17.87 14.56 21.82
C SER A 497 -17.75 16.07 21.63
N ARG A 498 -16.96 16.76 22.46
CA ARG A 498 -16.68 18.19 22.28
C ARG A 498 -15.90 18.47 20.99
N ALA A 499 -14.91 17.64 20.64
CA ALA A 499 -14.15 17.78 19.41
C ALA A 499 -15.04 17.61 18.17
N LEU A 500 -15.93 16.61 18.17
CA LEU A 500 -16.90 16.41 17.10
C LEU A 500 -17.98 17.50 17.04
N ARG A 501 -18.45 18.01 18.17
CA ARG A 501 -19.53 19.00 18.18
C ARG A 501 -19.06 20.40 17.81
N TYR A 502 -17.85 20.79 18.25
CA TYR A 502 -17.42 22.19 18.17
C TYR A 502 -16.20 22.42 17.27
N HIS A 503 -15.39 21.40 16.95
CA HIS A 503 -14.08 21.61 16.33
C HIS A 503 -13.85 20.85 15.02
N VAL A 504 -14.88 20.19 14.47
CA VAL A 504 -14.76 19.45 13.20
C VAL A 504 -14.24 20.34 12.08
N GLY A 505 -14.68 21.60 11.99
CA GLY A 505 -14.23 22.54 10.96
C GLY A 505 -12.71 22.77 10.98
N SER A 506 -12.16 23.12 12.15
CA SER A 506 -10.72 23.37 12.30
C SER A 506 -9.88 22.12 12.07
N LEU A 507 -10.36 20.96 12.53
CA LEU A 507 -9.70 19.67 12.30
C LEU A 507 -9.73 19.28 10.83
N ALA A 508 -10.86 19.51 10.15
CA ALA A 508 -11.02 19.25 8.72
C ALA A 508 -10.12 20.17 7.89
N PHE A 509 -10.01 21.45 8.23
CA PHE A 509 -9.15 22.40 7.53
C PHE A 509 -7.66 22.06 7.66
N GLY A 510 -7.19 21.80 8.89
CA GLY A 510 -5.78 21.42 9.10
C GLY A 510 -5.43 20.10 8.42
N SER A 511 -6.32 19.11 8.48
CA SER A 511 -6.13 17.82 7.80
C SER A 511 -6.21 17.93 6.27
N PHE A 512 -7.00 18.87 5.73
CA PHE A 512 -7.09 19.14 4.29
C PHE A 512 -5.77 19.65 3.72
N ILE A 513 -5.16 20.66 4.38
CA ILE A 513 -3.85 21.20 3.96
C ILE A 513 -2.81 20.07 3.96
N LEU A 514 -2.79 19.25 5.00
CA LEU A 514 -1.85 18.14 5.09
C LEU A 514 -2.08 17.09 3.99
N ALA A 515 -3.34 16.79 3.65
CA ALA A 515 -3.69 15.87 2.58
C ALA A 515 -3.24 16.36 1.21
N ILE A 516 -3.37 17.67 0.92
CA ILE A 516 -2.86 18.27 -0.33
C ILE A 516 -1.34 18.10 -0.45
N VAL A 517 -0.60 18.42 0.62
CA VAL A 517 0.87 18.28 0.63
C VAL A 517 1.27 16.82 0.40
N GLN A 518 0.56 15.87 1.01
CA GLN A 518 0.79 14.44 0.80
C GLN A 518 0.46 13.97 -0.61
N LEU A 519 -0.64 14.46 -1.21
CA LEU A 519 -0.99 14.14 -2.58
C LEU A 519 0.09 14.61 -3.56
N ILE A 520 0.59 15.84 -3.40
CA ILE A 520 1.66 16.37 -4.24
C ILE A 520 2.94 15.53 -4.10
N ARG A 521 3.28 15.12 -2.88
CA ARG A 521 4.44 14.24 -2.64
C ARG A 521 4.30 12.89 -3.36
N ILE A 522 3.11 12.28 -3.32
CA ILE A 522 2.83 11.03 -4.04
C ILE A 522 2.95 11.24 -5.56
N LEU A 523 2.40 12.34 -6.08
CA LEU A 523 2.49 12.68 -7.50
C LEU A 523 3.93 12.90 -7.97
N LEU A 524 4.76 13.59 -7.17
CA LEU A 524 6.18 13.77 -7.45
C LEU A 524 6.93 12.45 -7.47
N GLU A 525 6.61 11.51 -6.59
CA GLU A 525 7.20 10.17 -6.60
C GLU A 525 6.80 9.37 -7.85
N TYR A 526 5.52 9.47 -8.25
CA TYR A 526 5.02 8.85 -9.47
C TYR A 526 5.70 9.41 -10.74
N ILE A 527 5.82 10.73 -10.84
CA ILE A 527 6.48 11.39 -11.98
C ILE A 527 7.96 11.00 -12.02
N ASP A 528 8.67 11.01 -10.89
CA ASP A 528 10.06 10.58 -10.84
C ASP A 528 10.24 9.14 -11.34
N HIS A 529 9.37 8.23 -10.90
CA HIS A 529 9.40 6.85 -11.37
C HIS A 529 9.19 6.76 -12.90
N LYS A 530 8.29 7.57 -13.46
CA LYS A 530 8.03 7.62 -14.91
C LYS A 530 9.18 8.26 -15.68
N LEU A 531 9.87 9.23 -15.10
CA LEU A 531 11.02 9.91 -15.69
C LEU A 531 12.33 9.10 -15.58
N ARG A 532 12.37 7.98 -14.84
CA ARG A 532 13.57 7.11 -14.78
C ARG A 532 13.95 6.50 -16.14
N ALA A 533 12.99 6.37 -17.05
CA ALA A 533 13.23 5.95 -18.42
C ALA A 533 13.82 7.06 -19.32
N SER A 534 13.82 8.31 -18.85
CA SER A 534 14.41 9.46 -19.56
C SER A 534 15.78 9.81 -18.97
N GLU A 535 16.73 10.16 -19.83
CA GLU A 535 18.11 10.52 -19.46
C GLU A 535 18.32 12.01 -19.13
N ASN A 536 17.24 12.79 -18.95
CA ASN A 536 17.39 14.23 -18.70
C ASN A 536 17.90 14.53 -17.26
N LYS A 537 19.18 14.89 -17.14
CA LYS A 537 19.86 15.22 -15.88
C LYS A 537 19.24 16.41 -15.14
N VAL A 538 18.77 17.43 -15.86
CA VAL A 538 18.15 18.64 -15.26
C VAL A 538 16.82 18.28 -14.60
N ALA A 539 16.00 17.47 -15.28
CA ALA A 539 14.73 16.99 -14.72
C ALA A 539 14.96 16.20 -13.43
N ARG A 540 15.96 15.32 -13.39
CA ARG A 540 16.32 14.56 -12.17
C ARG A 540 16.75 15.47 -11.01
N PHE A 541 17.54 16.50 -11.29
CA PHE A 541 17.93 17.47 -10.26
C PHE A 541 16.73 18.23 -9.69
N VAL A 542 15.85 18.76 -10.55
CA VAL A 542 14.64 19.48 -10.13
C VAL A 542 13.71 18.56 -9.31
N MET A 543 13.53 17.31 -9.73
CA MET A 543 12.73 16.34 -8.98
C MET A 543 13.31 16.05 -7.59
N CYS A 544 14.64 15.97 -7.46
CA CYS A 544 15.31 15.82 -6.16
C CYS A 544 15.00 17.01 -5.23
N CYS A 545 15.15 18.25 -5.75
CA CYS A 545 14.84 19.46 -4.99
C CYS A 545 13.37 19.53 -4.55
N LEU A 546 12.42 19.28 -5.47
CA LEU A 546 10.99 19.30 -5.16
C LEU A 546 10.61 18.25 -4.12
N LYS A 547 11.11 17.01 -4.25
CA LYS A 547 10.88 15.95 -3.26
C LYS A 547 11.38 16.36 -1.86
N CYS A 548 12.56 16.96 -1.78
CA CYS A 548 13.11 17.46 -0.51
C CYS A 548 12.24 18.59 0.07
N CYS A 549 11.87 19.59 -0.74
CA CYS A 549 11.03 20.70 -0.29
C CYS A 549 9.65 20.25 0.21
N PHE A 550 8.96 19.38 -0.53
CA PHE A 550 7.65 18.87 -0.14
C PHE A 550 7.72 17.93 1.07
N TRP A 551 8.82 17.19 1.22
CA TRP A 551 9.07 16.42 2.44
C TRP A 551 9.24 17.34 3.66
N CYS A 552 10.03 18.42 3.54
CA CYS A 552 10.18 19.42 4.58
C CYS A 552 8.84 20.11 4.92
N MET A 553 8.06 20.49 3.89
CA MET A 553 6.75 21.10 4.06
C MET A 553 5.77 20.16 4.77
N GLU A 554 5.74 18.87 4.42
CA GLU A 554 4.88 17.89 5.12
C GLU A 554 5.22 17.83 6.61
N LYS A 555 6.51 17.82 6.96
CA LYS A 555 6.96 17.81 8.37
C LYS A 555 6.58 19.09 9.09
N PHE A 556 6.76 20.24 8.44
CA PHE A 556 6.41 21.54 9.00
C PHE A 556 4.90 21.67 9.24
N VAL A 557 4.06 21.32 8.26
CA VAL A 557 2.59 21.36 8.39
C VAL A 557 2.12 20.39 9.46
N LYS A 558 2.68 19.16 9.53
CA LYS A 558 2.39 18.20 10.62
C LYS A 558 2.70 18.78 11.99
N PHE A 559 3.84 19.45 12.13
CA PHE A 559 4.23 20.10 13.39
C PHE A 559 3.27 21.23 13.75
N LEU A 560 2.97 22.13 12.81
CA LEU A 560 2.06 23.26 13.03
C LEU A 560 0.66 22.78 13.42
N ASN A 561 0.09 21.85 12.64
CA ASN A 561 -1.22 21.28 12.91
C ASN A 561 -1.29 20.62 14.29
N ARG A 562 -0.28 19.81 14.66
CA ARG A 562 -0.24 19.16 15.98
C ARG A 562 -0.28 20.19 17.11
N ASN A 563 0.52 21.25 17.03
CA ASN A 563 0.53 22.30 18.05
C ASN A 563 -0.77 23.12 18.03
N ALA A 564 -1.33 23.42 16.86
CA ALA A 564 -2.60 24.12 16.72
C ALA A 564 -3.73 23.32 17.38
N TYR A 565 -3.83 22.01 17.15
CA TYR A 565 -4.86 21.17 17.77
C TYR A 565 -4.74 21.10 19.30
N ILE A 566 -3.51 21.14 19.82
CA ILE A 566 -3.24 21.24 21.25
C ILE A 566 -3.67 22.62 21.77
N MET A 567 -3.27 23.71 21.11
CA MET A 567 -3.60 25.09 21.51
C MET A 567 -5.08 25.43 21.43
N VAL A 568 -5.81 24.95 20.41
CA VAL A 568 -7.27 25.08 20.29
C VAL A 568 -7.97 24.56 21.55
N ARG A 569 -7.31 23.71 22.33
CA ARG A 569 -7.85 23.22 23.59
C ARG A 569 -7.17 23.80 24.82
N ASP A 570 -5.85 23.94 24.82
CA ASP A 570 -5.10 24.49 25.94
C ASP A 570 -5.41 25.96 26.17
N VAL A 571 -5.55 26.78 25.12
CA VAL A 571 -5.91 28.20 25.27
C VAL A 571 -7.33 28.35 25.81
N TYR A 572 -8.26 27.51 25.37
CA TYR A 572 -9.63 27.54 25.89
C TYR A 572 -9.72 27.09 27.35
N ILE A 573 -8.87 26.16 27.80
CA ILE A 573 -8.80 25.72 29.21
C ILE A 573 -7.97 26.69 30.06
N MET A 574 -6.91 27.29 29.50
CA MET A 574 -6.06 28.25 30.19
C MET A 574 -6.77 29.61 30.33
N VAL A 575 -7.63 30.01 29.40
CA VAL A 575 -8.58 31.14 29.58
C VAL A 575 -9.66 30.80 30.61
N ASP A 576 -10.11 29.54 30.65
CA ASP A 576 -11.00 29.00 31.70
C ASP A 576 -10.37 29.18 33.10
N ILE A 577 -9.04 29.02 33.23
CA ILE A 577 -8.38 28.93 34.53
C ILE A 577 -7.56 30.14 34.93
N LYS A 578 -7.00 30.94 34.01
CA LYS A 578 -6.32 32.18 34.39
C LYS A 578 -7.28 33.15 35.08
N LYS A 579 -8.60 33.04 34.83
CA LYS A 579 -9.65 33.70 35.62
C LYS A 579 -9.94 33.03 36.97
N ASN A 580 -9.90 31.69 37.06
CA ASN A 580 -10.03 30.96 38.33
C ASN A 580 -8.75 30.96 39.21
N SER A 581 -7.57 31.26 38.69
CA SER A 581 -6.31 31.26 39.46
C SER A 581 -5.91 32.65 39.98
N LEU A 582 -6.35 33.73 39.33
CA LEU A 582 -6.31 35.07 39.93
C LEU A 582 -7.17 35.13 41.21
N MET A 583 -8.20 34.28 41.30
CA MET A 583 -9.01 34.06 42.50
C MET A 583 -8.27 33.32 43.62
N SER A 584 -7.40 32.35 43.33
CA SER A 584 -6.68 31.60 44.37
C SER A 584 -5.35 32.24 44.79
N ILE A 585 -4.68 32.98 43.91
CA ILE A 585 -3.44 33.71 44.27
C ILE A 585 -3.77 34.95 45.12
N ALA A 586 -4.98 35.53 44.98
CA ALA A 586 -5.46 36.59 45.87
C ALA A 586 -5.75 36.12 47.31
N PHE A 587 -5.80 34.79 47.56
CA PHE A 587 -5.97 34.22 48.90
C PHE A 587 -4.64 33.92 49.62
N CYS A 588 -3.48 34.14 48.99
CA CYS A 588 -2.17 34.01 49.64
C CYS A 588 -1.51 35.37 49.88
N ASN A 589 -2.31 36.40 50.21
CA ASN A 589 -1.75 37.68 50.67
C ASN A 589 -2.52 38.34 51.82
N SER A 590 -3.20 37.55 52.66
CA SER A 590 -3.71 38.03 53.94
C SER A 590 -3.38 37.02 55.05
N ARG A 591 -2.25 37.27 55.72
CA ARG A 591 -1.87 36.88 57.10
C ARG A 591 -2.43 35.53 57.60
N THR A 592 -1.62 34.46 57.47
CA THR A 592 -1.19 33.53 58.55
C THR A 592 -0.59 32.27 57.91
N CYS A 593 0.71 32.30 57.62
CA CYS A 593 1.55 31.11 57.55
C CYS A 593 2.62 31.28 58.64
N ARG A 594 2.33 30.75 59.82
CA ARG A 594 3.31 30.38 60.83
C ARG A 594 2.85 29.00 61.30
N ASP A 595 3.80 28.07 61.24
CA ASP A 595 3.73 26.61 61.49
C ASP A 595 3.43 25.72 60.27
#